data_AF-A0A1D2W8I8-F1
#
_entry.id   AF-A0A1D2W8I8-F1
#
_cell.length_a   1.000
_cell.length_b   1.000
_cell.length_c   1.000
_cell.angle_alpha   90.00
_cell.angle_beta   90.00
_cell.angle_gamma   90.00
#
_symmetry.space_group_name_H-M   'P 1'
#
loop_
_entity.id
_entity.type
_entity.pdbx_description
1 polymer ?
#
loop_
_entity_poly.entity_id
_entity_poly.type
_entity_poly.pdbx_seq_one_letter_code
_entity_poly.pdbx_strand_id
1 'polypeptide(L)'
;MVICSNCGEKNDDSAKFCQECGTPLTKDLKITKDEKNGHKHYIYALTTIMGVILIILDSLGIISNLLLVPLGLILTMGGLIRLFPKIIRPKAILIGLIAFFVIQNILFILSVMYIGHLSISGQFSIFLISILISGSMAGYFSGKSYLNGCIIGLIIGMVYSIGFTMDYYSFIGGFMTLTIFGLTGGLIGVVIFRKNHSYKVLD
;
A
#
# COMPACT_ATOMS: atom_id res chain seq x y z
N MET A 1 -17.13 23.71 -42.06
CA MET A 1 -17.56 24.69 -41.05
C MET A 1 -17.93 23.94 -39.77
N VAL A 2 -17.56 24.44 -38.59
CA VAL A 2 -17.82 23.81 -37.28
C VAL A 2 -18.80 24.63 -36.45
N ILE A 3 -19.77 23.98 -35.81
CA ILE A 3 -20.74 24.62 -34.92
C ILE A 3 -20.32 24.43 -33.47
N CYS A 4 -20.27 25.51 -32.69
CA CYS A 4 -19.92 25.45 -31.28
C CYS A 4 -21.00 24.70 -30.47
N SER A 5 -20.61 23.69 -29.69
CA SER A 5 -21.54 22.94 -28.84
C SER A 5 -22.00 23.70 -27.60
N ASN A 6 -21.37 24.82 -27.25
CA ASN A 6 -21.71 25.62 -26.07
C ASN A 6 -22.68 26.77 -26.43
N CYS A 7 -22.39 27.54 -27.47
CA CYS A 7 -23.18 28.71 -27.85
C CYS A 7 -23.91 28.61 -29.20
N GLY A 8 -23.65 27.57 -30.00
CA GLY A 8 -24.28 27.38 -31.32
C GLY A 8 -23.67 28.18 -32.47
N GLU A 9 -22.61 28.97 -32.21
CA GLU A 9 -22.00 29.81 -33.24
C GLU A 9 -21.32 28.99 -34.35
N LYS A 10 -21.43 29.50 -35.58
CA LYS A 10 -20.81 28.94 -36.78
C LYS A 10 -19.40 29.47 -36.94
N ASN A 11 -18.42 28.59 -36.82
CA ASN A 11 -17.01 28.93 -36.88
C ASN A 11 -16.33 28.25 -38.08
N ASP A 12 -15.19 28.80 -38.49
CA ASP A 12 -14.32 28.23 -39.53
C ASP A 12 -13.79 26.85 -39.12
N ASP A 13 -13.54 25.95 -40.08
CA ASP A 13 -12.99 24.61 -39.80
C ASP A 13 -11.59 24.63 -39.21
N SER A 14 -10.85 25.72 -39.46
CA SER A 14 -9.51 25.93 -38.91
C SER A 14 -9.51 26.58 -37.53
N ALA A 15 -10.67 27.02 -37.02
CA ALA A 15 -10.78 27.72 -35.75
C ALA A 15 -10.52 26.77 -34.57
N LYS A 16 -9.49 27.07 -33.77
CA LYS A 16 -9.17 26.31 -32.54
C LYS A 16 -10.12 26.62 -31.38
N PHE A 17 -10.67 27.82 -31.35
CA PHE A 17 -11.58 28.32 -30.32
C PHE A 17 -12.77 29.01 -30.97
N CYS A 18 -13.91 28.97 -30.29
CA CYS A 18 -15.11 29.68 -30.70
C CYS A 18 -14.87 31.18 -30.59
N GLN A 19 -15.12 31.89 -31.69
CA GLN A 19 -14.91 33.34 -31.74
C GLN A 19 -15.88 34.12 -30.85
N GLU A 20 -17.03 33.53 -30.51
CA GLU A 20 -18.04 34.16 -29.64
C GLU A 20 -17.81 33.86 -28.15
N CYS A 21 -17.74 32.58 -27.76
CA CYS A 21 -17.70 32.20 -26.35
C CYS A 21 -16.33 31.71 -25.85
N GLY A 22 -15.30 31.69 -26.72
CA GLY A 22 -13.95 31.24 -26.36
C GLY A 22 -13.82 29.73 -26.08
N THR A 23 -14.91 28.95 -26.24
CA THR A 23 -14.87 27.50 -26.02
C THR A 23 -13.99 26.83 -27.08
N PRO A 24 -13.02 25.97 -26.71
CA PRO A 24 -12.19 25.25 -27.67
C PRO A 24 -13.05 24.39 -28.61
N LEU A 25 -12.87 24.58 -29.91
CA LEU A 25 -13.63 23.92 -30.98
C LEU A 25 -12.91 22.69 -31.53
N THR A 26 -11.60 22.58 -31.33
CA THR A 26 -10.94 21.33 -31.64
C THR A 26 -11.46 20.25 -30.68
N LYS A 27 -12.12 19.25 -31.26
CA LYS A 27 -12.09 17.89 -30.74
C LYS A 27 -10.65 17.35 -30.84
N ASP A 28 -9.68 18.03 -30.25
CA ASP A 28 -8.39 17.42 -29.92
C ASP A 28 -8.65 16.48 -28.74
N LEU A 29 -9.24 15.33 -29.09
CA LEU A 29 -9.09 14.02 -28.50
C LEU A 29 -8.76 14.04 -26.99
N LYS A 30 -9.80 14.25 -26.17
CA LYS A 30 -9.85 13.65 -24.82
C LYS A 30 -9.69 12.11 -24.85
N ILE A 31 -9.63 11.49 -26.04
CA ILE A 31 -9.41 10.04 -26.24
C ILE A 31 -8.02 9.57 -25.78
N THR A 32 -6.98 10.41 -25.75
CA THR A 32 -5.61 9.85 -25.58
C THR A 32 -5.06 9.82 -24.16
N LYS A 33 -5.69 10.47 -23.17
CA LYS A 33 -5.24 10.39 -21.76
C LYS A 33 -5.85 9.23 -21.00
N ASP A 34 -7.12 8.91 -21.24
CA ASP A 34 -7.77 7.77 -20.55
C ASP A 34 -7.33 6.42 -21.13
N GLU A 35 -7.17 6.28 -22.45
CA GLU A 35 -6.64 5.04 -23.04
C GLU A 35 -5.18 4.76 -22.63
N LYS A 36 -4.31 5.78 -22.61
CA LYS A 36 -2.92 5.62 -22.15
C LYS A 36 -2.83 5.27 -20.67
N ASN A 37 -3.76 5.72 -19.84
CA ASN A 37 -3.81 5.36 -18.43
C ASN A 37 -4.30 3.91 -18.24
N GLY A 38 -5.27 3.46 -19.05
CA GLY A 38 -5.75 2.07 -19.03
C GLY A 38 -4.63 1.05 -19.26
N HIS A 39 -3.78 1.27 -20.27
CA HIS A 39 -2.65 0.38 -20.55
C HIS A 39 -1.64 0.33 -19.38
N LYS A 40 -1.38 1.46 -18.71
CA LYS A 40 -0.51 1.49 -17.53
C LYS A 40 -1.11 0.72 -16.36
N HIS A 41 -2.40 0.88 -16.09
CA HIS A 41 -3.10 0.14 -15.04
C HIS A 41 -3.05 -1.37 -15.28
N TYR A 42 -3.21 -1.81 -16.53
CA TYR A 42 -3.06 -3.22 -16.88
C TYR A 42 -1.65 -3.75 -16.62
N ILE A 43 -0.61 -3.01 -17.00
CA ILE A 43 0.78 -3.39 -16.70
C ILE A 43 1.00 -3.51 -15.19
N TYR A 44 0.49 -2.56 -14.38
CA TYR A 44 0.65 -2.63 -12.93
C TYR A 44 -0.09 -3.81 -12.30
N ALA A 45 -1.29 -4.12 -12.79
CA ALA A 45 -2.03 -5.32 -12.38
C ALA A 45 -1.24 -6.59 -12.71
N LEU A 46 -0.71 -6.71 -13.94
CA LEU A 46 0.10 -7.83 -14.36
C LEU A 46 1.36 -7.99 -13.50
N THR A 47 2.08 -6.90 -13.20
CA THR A 47 3.25 -6.95 -12.31
C THR A 47 2.89 -7.38 -10.89
N THR A 48 1.71 -6.99 -10.40
CA THR A 48 1.22 -7.40 -9.07
C THR A 48 0.92 -8.90 -9.07
N ILE A 49 0.18 -9.38 -10.07
CA ILE A 49 -0.17 -10.80 -10.22
C ILE A 49 1.10 -11.66 -10.34
N MET A 50 2.07 -11.23 -11.15
CA MET A 50 3.34 -11.93 -11.31
C MET A 50 4.10 -12.01 -9.97
N GLY A 51 4.14 -10.92 -9.20
CA GLY A 51 4.74 -10.94 -7.87
C GLY A 51 4.05 -11.91 -6.90
N VAL A 52 2.72 -11.98 -6.91
CA VAL A 52 1.95 -12.93 -6.08
C VAL A 52 2.24 -14.37 -6.51
N ILE A 53 2.28 -14.66 -7.80
CA ILE A 53 2.60 -16.00 -8.32
C ILE A 53 3.99 -16.44 -7.84
N LEU A 54 5.00 -15.57 -7.89
CA LEU A 54 6.35 -15.89 -7.40
C LEU A 54 6.36 -16.27 -5.91
N ILE A 55 5.60 -15.54 -5.08
CA ILE A 55 5.48 -15.84 -3.64
C ILE A 55 4.79 -17.19 -3.42
N ILE A 56 3.74 -17.51 -4.20
CA ILE A 56 3.03 -18.80 -4.09
C ILE A 56 3.91 -19.96 -4.52
N LEU A 57 4.62 -19.84 -5.65
CA LEU A 57 5.50 -20.89 -6.15
C LEU A 57 6.63 -21.24 -5.18
N ASP A 58 7.21 -20.22 -4.53
CA ASP A 58 8.19 -20.40 -3.46
C ASP A 58 7.57 -21.09 -2.24
N SER A 59 6.38 -20.64 -1.80
CA SER A 59 5.66 -21.24 -0.67
C SER A 59 5.26 -22.71 -0.90
N LEU A 60 5.07 -23.12 -2.16
CA LEU A 60 4.79 -24.52 -2.55
C LEU A 60 6.05 -25.38 -2.66
N GLY A 61 7.24 -24.81 -2.45
CA GLY A 61 8.52 -25.50 -2.63
C GLY A 61 8.85 -25.82 -4.08
N ILE A 62 8.15 -25.24 -5.05
CA ILE A 62 8.38 -25.47 -6.48
C ILE A 62 9.68 -24.80 -6.94
N ILE A 63 9.98 -23.64 -6.36
CA ILE A 63 11.21 -22.88 -6.63
C ILE A 63 11.79 -22.49 -5.27
N SER A 64 12.88 -23.14 -4.86
CA SER A 64 13.60 -22.76 -3.64
C SER A 64 14.69 -21.75 -4.00
N ASN A 65 14.35 -20.46 -4.01
CA ASN A 65 15.35 -19.41 -4.23
C ASN A 65 15.14 -18.27 -3.25
N LEU A 66 16.12 -18.07 -2.37
CA LEU A 66 16.14 -17.05 -1.33
C LEU A 66 15.86 -15.63 -1.85
N LEU A 67 16.20 -15.33 -3.12
CA LEU A 67 15.98 -14.03 -3.74
C LEU A 67 14.58 -13.86 -4.33
N LEU A 68 13.81 -14.94 -4.51
CA LEU A 68 12.51 -14.90 -5.17
C LEU A 68 11.43 -14.23 -4.32
N VAL A 69 11.46 -14.46 -3.01
CA VAL A 69 10.51 -13.87 -2.06
C VAL A 69 10.69 -12.35 -1.96
N PRO A 70 11.91 -11.80 -1.72
CA PRO A 70 12.13 -10.36 -1.79
C PRO A 70 11.69 -9.76 -3.13
N LEU A 71 11.98 -10.43 -4.24
CA LEU A 71 11.62 -9.95 -5.57
C LEU A 71 10.10 -9.93 -5.78
N GLY A 72 9.40 -11.00 -5.42
CA GLY A 72 7.94 -11.08 -5.49
C GLY A 72 7.27 -10.00 -4.64
N LEU A 73 7.83 -9.72 -3.46
CA LEU A 73 7.35 -8.67 -2.57
C LEU A 73 7.59 -7.26 -3.13
N ILE A 74 8.75 -7.00 -3.75
CA ILE A 74 9.03 -5.74 -4.45
C ILE A 74 8.04 -5.53 -5.62
N LEU A 75 7.77 -6.58 -6.40
CA LEU A 75 6.86 -6.51 -7.55
C LEU A 75 5.41 -6.28 -7.13
N THR A 76 4.93 -7.00 -6.11
CA THR A 76 3.57 -6.81 -5.57
C THR A 76 3.39 -5.41 -5.00
N MET A 77 4.31 -4.94 -4.15
CA MET A 77 4.23 -3.62 -3.55
C MET A 77 4.35 -2.51 -4.60
N GLY A 78 5.29 -2.65 -5.55
CA GLY A 78 5.47 -1.69 -6.64
C GLY A 78 4.23 -1.57 -7.54
N GLY A 79 3.58 -2.69 -7.84
CA GLY A 79 2.32 -2.71 -8.59
C GLY A 79 1.16 -2.06 -7.82
N LEU A 80 0.96 -2.44 -6.56
CA LEU A 80 -0.08 -1.89 -5.67
C LEU A 80 0.03 -0.37 -5.51
N ILE A 81 1.23 0.15 -5.24
CA ILE A 81 1.47 1.60 -5.08
C ILE A 81 1.07 2.36 -6.35
N ARG A 82 1.34 1.79 -7.53
CA ARG A 82 1.03 2.41 -8.82
C ARG A 82 -0.43 2.24 -9.24
N LEU A 83 -1.10 1.18 -8.79
CA LEU A 83 -2.55 0.96 -8.99
C LEU A 83 -3.39 1.95 -8.18
N PHE A 84 -2.97 2.27 -6.95
CA PHE A 84 -3.76 3.08 -6.01
C PHE A 84 -3.01 4.32 -5.49
N PRO A 85 -2.48 5.20 -6.36
CA PRO A 85 -1.64 6.33 -5.93
C PRO A 85 -2.39 7.38 -5.11
N LYS A 86 -3.73 7.44 -5.23
CA LYS A 86 -4.57 8.36 -4.44
C LYS A 86 -4.81 7.87 -3.01
N ILE A 87 -4.77 6.55 -2.81
CA ILE A 87 -5.09 5.90 -1.54
C ILE A 87 -3.81 5.67 -0.74
N ILE A 88 -2.80 5.13 -1.42
CA ILE A 88 -1.54 4.72 -0.79
C ILE A 88 -0.57 5.89 -0.72
N ARG A 89 -0.24 6.31 0.50
CA ARG A 89 0.82 7.29 0.74
C ARG A 89 2.15 6.54 0.94
N PRO A 90 3.08 6.56 -0.02
CA PRO A 90 4.30 5.73 0.05
C PRO A 90 5.17 6.07 1.26
N LYS A 91 5.18 7.34 1.69
CA LYS A 91 5.90 7.77 2.90
C LYS A 91 5.41 7.07 4.17
N ALA A 92 4.10 6.83 4.30
CA ALA A 92 3.52 6.17 5.47
C ALA A 92 3.90 4.68 5.52
N ILE A 93 3.89 4.00 4.37
CA ILE A 93 4.37 2.61 4.25
C ILE A 93 5.85 2.54 4.63
N LEU A 94 6.68 3.43 4.07
CA LEU A 94 8.11 3.44 4.34
C LEU A 94 8.39 3.63 5.84
N ILE A 95 7.70 4.56 6.51
CA ILE A 95 7.85 4.76 7.96
C ILE A 95 7.41 3.51 8.73
N GLY A 96 6.29 2.88 8.35
CA GLY A 96 5.84 1.63 8.97
C GLY A 96 6.89 0.52 8.86
N LEU A 97 7.46 0.33 7.67
CA LEU A 97 8.51 -0.66 7.42
C LEU A 97 9.77 -0.37 8.23
N ILE A 98 10.24 0.87 8.26
CA ILE A 98 11.42 1.27 9.06
C ILE A 98 11.16 1.01 10.54
N ALA A 99 10.01 1.44 11.06
CA ALA A 99 9.65 1.25 12.47
C ALA A 99 9.69 -0.22 12.86
N PHE A 100 9.14 -1.10 12.01
CA PHE A 100 9.20 -2.53 12.24
C PHE A 100 10.63 -3.06 12.26
N PHE A 101 11.45 -2.73 11.27
CA PHE A 101 12.84 -3.20 11.22
C PHE A 101 13.62 -2.78 12.47
N VAL A 102 13.45 -1.54 12.91
CA VAL A 102 14.07 -1.03 14.14
C VAL A 102 13.58 -1.83 15.34
N ILE A 103 12.26 -2.00 15.50
CA ILE A 103 11.66 -2.73 16.61
C ILE A 103 12.12 -4.19 16.62
N GLN A 104 12.12 -4.87 15.47
CA GLN A 104 12.58 -6.26 15.35
C GLN A 104 14.05 -6.43 15.71
N ASN A 105 14.92 -5.53 15.25
CA ASN A 105 16.33 -5.59 15.62
C ASN A 105 16.53 -5.36 17.12
N ILE A 106 15.81 -4.42 17.72
CA ILE A 106 15.84 -4.20 19.17
C ILE A 106 15.35 -5.45 19.91
N LEU A 107 14.24 -6.04 19.50
CA LEU A 107 13.66 -7.23 20.12
C LEU A 107 14.54 -8.47 19.93
N PHE A 108 15.23 -8.58 18.80
CA PHE A 108 16.22 -9.62 18.54
C PHE A 108 17.45 -9.47 19.44
N ILE A 109 17.96 -8.25 19.60
CA ILE A 109 19.08 -7.99 20.52
C ILE A 109 18.64 -8.29 21.96
N LEU A 110 17.46 -7.82 22.38
CA LEU A 110 16.91 -8.11 23.70
C LEU A 110 16.69 -9.61 23.90
N SER A 111 16.25 -10.34 22.88
CA SER A 111 16.13 -11.79 22.97
C SER A 111 17.51 -12.41 23.16
N VAL A 112 18.50 -12.11 22.32
CA VAL A 112 19.86 -12.64 22.50
C VAL A 112 20.45 -12.29 23.88
N MET A 113 20.22 -11.08 24.40
CA MET A 113 20.76 -10.62 25.68
C MET A 113 20.09 -11.22 26.92
N TYR A 114 18.76 -11.32 26.91
CA TYR A 114 17.99 -11.73 28.08
C TYR A 114 17.51 -13.18 28.02
N ILE A 115 17.71 -13.86 26.89
CA ILE A 115 16.96 -15.06 26.58
C ILE A 115 17.87 -16.18 26.09
N GLY A 116 18.21 -17.07 27.02
CA GLY A 116 18.46 -18.48 26.72
C GLY A 116 17.19 -19.34 26.68
N HIS A 117 15.98 -18.81 27.00
CA HIS A 117 14.81 -19.66 27.32
C HIS A 117 13.40 -19.10 26.98
N LEU A 118 13.21 -18.18 26.02
CA LEU A 118 11.85 -17.74 25.69
C LEU A 118 11.20 -18.88 24.92
N SER A 119 10.05 -19.31 25.42
CA SER A 119 9.20 -20.23 24.70
C SER A 119 8.87 -19.66 23.32
N ILE A 120 8.62 -20.56 22.38
CA ILE A 120 8.06 -20.26 21.05
C ILE A 120 6.87 -19.29 21.14
N SER A 121 6.00 -19.46 22.14
CA SER A 121 4.84 -18.58 22.36
C SER A 121 5.23 -17.15 22.76
N GLY A 122 6.33 -16.97 23.50
CA GLY A 122 6.85 -15.65 23.83
C GLY A 122 7.41 -14.94 22.61
N GLN A 123 8.16 -15.64 21.75
CA GLN A 123 8.70 -15.07 20.51
C GLN A 123 7.57 -14.61 19.57
N PHE A 124 6.51 -15.42 19.45
CA PHE A 124 5.33 -15.06 18.67
C PHE A 124 4.62 -13.82 19.23
N SER A 125 4.45 -13.73 20.55
CA SER A 125 3.81 -12.57 21.19
C SER A 125 4.58 -11.27 20.94
N ILE A 126 5.90 -11.32 21.06
CA ILE A 126 6.80 -10.21 20.75
C ILE A 126 6.65 -9.77 19.28
N PHE A 127 6.57 -10.74 18.37
CA PHE A 127 6.34 -10.49 16.95
C PHE A 127 4.99 -9.78 16.70
N LEU A 128 3.91 -10.25 17.31
CA LEU A 128 2.59 -9.60 17.21
C LEU A 128 2.60 -8.14 17.69
N ILE A 129 3.26 -7.87 18.81
CA ILE A 129 3.39 -6.51 19.36
C ILE A 129 4.13 -5.60 18.37
N SER A 130 5.20 -6.08 17.74
CA SER A 130 5.96 -5.31 16.77
C SER A 130 5.11 -4.89 15.55
N ILE A 131 4.24 -5.79 15.07
CA ILE A 131 3.34 -5.53 13.94
C ILE A 131 2.28 -4.52 14.34
N LEU A 132 1.74 -4.64 15.55
CA LEU A 132 0.78 -3.67 16.07
C LEU A 132 1.39 -2.26 16.14
N ILE A 133 2.62 -2.12 16.64
CA ILE A 133 3.31 -0.84 16.74
C ILE A 133 3.64 -0.29 15.34
N SER A 134 4.19 -1.12 14.45
CA SER A 134 4.50 -0.73 13.07
C SER A 134 3.25 -0.28 12.32
N GLY A 135 2.17 -1.07 12.38
CA GLY A 135 0.86 -0.72 11.83
C GLY A 135 0.32 0.59 12.41
N SER A 136 0.47 0.80 13.73
CA SER A 136 0.07 2.06 14.40
C SER A 136 0.85 3.26 13.92
N MET A 137 2.17 3.15 13.75
CA MET A 137 2.98 4.24 13.20
C MET A 137 2.60 4.53 11.75
N ALA A 138 2.46 3.49 10.92
CA ALA A 138 2.08 3.66 9.53
C ALA A 138 0.68 4.29 9.38
N GLY A 139 -0.27 3.83 10.20
CA GLY A 139 -1.61 4.40 10.31
C GLY A 139 -1.58 5.87 10.72
N TYR A 140 -0.78 6.23 11.72
CA TYR A 140 -0.61 7.62 12.16
C TYR A 140 -0.12 8.53 11.02
N PHE A 141 0.88 8.11 10.26
CA PHE A 141 1.41 8.88 9.13
C PHE A 141 0.57 8.81 7.85
N SER A 142 -0.39 7.87 7.77
CA SER A 142 -1.35 7.81 6.66
C SER A 142 -2.31 9.01 6.64
N GLY A 143 -2.51 9.68 7.78
CA GLY A 143 -3.27 10.91 7.92
C GLY A 143 -4.74 10.69 8.28
N LYS A 144 -5.64 11.52 7.69
CA LYS A 144 -7.02 11.69 8.18
C LYS A 144 -8.00 10.56 7.82
N SER A 145 -7.67 9.71 6.85
CA SER A 145 -8.58 8.68 6.32
C SER A 145 -8.38 7.36 7.05
N TYR A 146 -9.43 6.88 7.74
CA TYR A 146 -9.42 5.54 8.35
C TYR A 146 -9.13 4.45 7.32
N LEU A 147 -9.70 4.57 6.12
CA LEU A 147 -9.49 3.62 5.04
C LEU A 147 -8.01 3.51 4.66
N ASN A 148 -7.28 4.63 4.63
CA ASN A 148 -5.84 4.62 4.31
C ASN A 148 -5.05 3.91 5.41
N GLY A 149 -5.39 4.17 6.68
CA GLY A 149 -4.79 3.48 7.82
C GLY A 149 -5.03 1.98 7.80
N CYS A 150 -6.27 1.54 7.55
CA CYS A 150 -6.61 0.12 7.40
C CYS A 150 -5.83 -0.53 6.27
N ILE A 151 -5.82 0.08 5.08
CA ILE A 151 -5.14 -0.49 3.91
C ILE A 151 -3.64 -0.61 4.16
N ILE A 152 -3.01 0.42 4.73
CA ILE A 152 -1.58 0.38 5.05
C ILE A 152 -1.29 -0.67 6.13
N GLY A 153 -2.11 -0.75 7.18
CA GLY A 153 -2.00 -1.78 8.22
C GLY A 153 -2.12 -3.19 7.66
N LEU A 154 -3.08 -3.41 6.75
CA LEU A 154 -3.27 -4.68 6.05
C LEU A 154 -2.04 -5.04 5.19
N ILE A 155 -1.52 -4.09 4.42
CA ILE A 155 -0.32 -4.30 3.60
C ILE A 155 0.87 -4.72 4.49
N ILE A 156 1.07 -4.00 5.60
CA ILE A 156 2.11 -4.30 6.59
C ILE A 156 1.94 -5.73 7.15
N GLY A 157 0.73 -6.08 7.60
CA GLY A 157 0.44 -7.42 8.11
C GLY A 157 0.68 -8.53 7.07
N MET A 158 0.28 -8.32 5.81
CA MET A 158 0.52 -9.27 4.72
C MET A 158 2.00 -9.45 4.41
N VAL A 159 2.75 -8.34 4.31
CA VAL A 159 4.21 -8.38 4.07
C VAL A 159 4.92 -9.18 5.15
N TYR A 160 4.53 -9.01 6.41
CA TYR A 160 5.14 -9.75 7.53
C TYR A 160 4.68 -11.18 7.66
N SER A 161 3.46 -11.48 7.23
CA SER A 161 2.98 -12.85 7.15
C SER A 161 3.91 -13.70 6.28
N ILE A 162 4.30 -13.17 5.12
CA ILE A 162 5.19 -13.87 4.19
C ILE A 162 6.56 -14.18 4.84
N GLY A 163 7.11 -13.24 5.61
CA GLY A 163 8.38 -13.45 6.32
C GLY A 163 8.28 -14.47 7.47
N PHE A 164 7.16 -14.51 8.18
CA PHE A 164 6.97 -15.38 9.34
C PHE A 164 6.68 -16.85 8.95
N THR A 165 6.05 -17.06 7.79
CA THR A 165 5.61 -18.40 7.37
C THR A 165 6.73 -19.33 6.92
N MET A 166 7.97 -18.86 6.88
CA MET A 166 9.14 -19.70 6.56
C MET A 166 9.46 -20.74 7.64
N ASP A 167 9.00 -20.55 8.88
CA ASP A 167 9.41 -21.40 10.02
C ASP A 167 8.26 -22.15 10.73
N TYR A 168 6.96 -21.88 10.43
CA TYR A 168 5.84 -22.37 11.25
C TYR A 168 4.74 -23.15 10.51
N TYR A 169 4.29 -24.24 11.14
CA TYR A 169 3.34 -25.26 10.66
C TYR A 169 1.90 -24.80 10.34
N SER A 170 1.59 -23.51 10.37
CA SER A 170 0.25 -23.02 9.98
C SER A 170 0.31 -21.67 9.29
N PHE A 171 0.73 -21.72 8.01
CA PHE A 171 0.70 -20.59 7.06
C PHE A 171 -0.59 -19.77 7.18
N ILE A 172 -1.74 -20.45 7.20
CA ILE A 172 -3.06 -19.84 7.27
C ILE A 172 -3.28 -19.08 8.59
N GLY A 173 -2.89 -19.69 9.72
CA GLY A 173 -3.07 -19.09 11.04
C GLY A 173 -2.20 -17.85 11.23
N GLY A 174 -0.93 -17.93 10.81
CA GLY A 174 -0.03 -16.78 10.78
C GLY A 174 -0.56 -15.67 9.88
N PHE A 175 -0.91 -15.98 8.64
CA PHE A 175 -1.41 -15.00 7.69
C PHE A 175 -2.64 -14.24 8.20
N MET A 176 -3.64 -14.96 8.73
CA MET A 176 -4.85 -14.34 9.26
C MET A 176 -4.54 -13.48 10.48
N THR A 177 -3.80 -14.00 11.45
CA THR A 177 -3.50 -13.30 12.71
C THR A 177 -2.71 -12.03 12.44
N LEU A 178 -1.64 -12.12 11.66
CA LEU A 178 -0.74 -11.00 11.40
C LEU A 178 -1.43 -9.90 10.57
N THR A 179 -2.31 -10.28 9.64
CA THR A 179 -3.14 -9.32 8.90
C THR A 179 -4.12 -8.58 9.81
N ILE A 180 -4.76 -9.28 10.76
CA ILE A 180 -5.67 -8.67 11.75
C ILE A 180 -4.91 -7.68 12.64
N PHE A 181 -3.73 -8.04 13.14
CA PHE A 181 -2.91 -7.15 13.97
C PHE A 181 -2.43 -5.92 13.19
N GLY A 182 -2.02 -6.10 11.93
CA GLY A 182 -1.65 -4.99 11.05
C GLY A 182 -2.81 -4.00 10.83
N LEU A 183 -4.00 -4.52 10.48
CA LEU A 183 -5.25 -3.73 10.37
C LEU A 183 -5.57 -2.96 11.65
N THR A 184 -5.51 -3.65 12.79
CA THR A 184 -5.81 -3.08 14.11
C THR A 184 -4.83 -1.97 14.45
N GLY A 185 -3.54 -2.19 14.21
CA GLY A 185 -2.51 -1.16 14.36
C GLY A 185 -2.81 0.05 13.48
N GLY A 186 -3.06 -0.16 12.18
CA GLY A 186 -3.40 0.91 11.25
C GLY A 186 -4.56 1.80 11.70
N LEU A 187 -5.62 1.18 12.22
CA LEU A 187 -6.77 1.87 12.81
C LEU A 187 -6.39 2.70 14.05
N ILE A 188 -5.68 2.09 15.01
CA ILE A 188 -5.19 2.76 16.22
C ILE A 188 -4.38 4.00 15.84
N GLY A 189 -3.47 3.86 14.87
CA GLY A 189 -2.66 4.96 14.36
C GLY A 189 -3.48 6.15 13.87
N VAL A 190 -4.52 5.91 13.07
CA VAL A 190 -5.40 6.97 12.56
C VAL A 190 -6.21 7.63 13.68
N VAL A 191 -6.69 6.84 14.66
CA VAL A 191 -7.40 7.38 15.82
C VAL A 191 -6.51 8.34 16.61
N ILE A 192 -5.25 7.95 16.87
CA ILE A 192 -4.26 8.79 17.57
C ILE A 192 -3.99 10.06 16.76
N PHE A 193 -3.78 9.94 15.44
CA PHE A 193 -3.55 11.08 14.55
C PHE A 193 -4.69 12.10 14.64
N ARG A 194 -5.94 11.64 14.56
CA ARG A 194 -7.14 12.49 14.62
C ARG A 194 -7.29 13.15 15.98
N LYS A 195 -7.07 12.43 17.07
CA LYS A 195 -7.14 13.01 18.42
C LYS A 195 -6.14 14.16 18.57
N ASN A 196 -4.89 13.99 18.12
CA ASN A 196 -3.86 15.01 18.21
C ASN A 196 -4.11 16.24 17.32
N HIS A 197 -4.83 16.08 16.21
CA HIS A 197 -5.07 17.18 15.25
C HIS A 197 -6.45 17.82 15.37
N SER A 198 -7.42 17.20 16.06
CA SER A 198 -8.75 17.80 16.28
C SER A 198 -8.68 19.02 17.19
N TYR A 199 -7.69 19.08 18.09
CA TYR A 199 -7.46 20.24 18.95
C TYR A 199 -7.02 21.49 18.19
N LYS A 200 -6.38 21.35 17.02
CA LYS A 200 -5.85 22.49 16.25
C LYS A 200 -6.88 23.26 15.41
N VAL A 201 -8.15 22.85 15.43
CA VAL A 201 -9.22 23.51 14.64
C VAL A 201 -10.11 24.36 15.55
N LEU A 202 -9.89 24.33 16.87
CA LEU A 202 -10.69 25.03 17.87
C LEU A 202 -9.96 26.23 18.52
N ASP A 203 -8.71 26.47 18.14
CA ASP A 203 -7.88 27.64 18.53
C ASP A 203 -7.70 28.57 17.31
#